data_AF-A0A179FGZ1-F1
#
_entry.id   AF-A0A179FGZ1-F1
#
_cell.length_a   1.000
_cell.length_b   1.000
_cell.length_c   1.000
_cell.angle_alpha   90.00
_cell.angle_beta   90.00
_cell.angle_gamma   90.00
#
_symmetry.space_group_name_H-M   'P 1'
#
loop_
_entity.id
_entity.type
_entity.pdbx_description
1 polymer ?
#
loop_
_entity_poly.entity_id
_entity_poly.type
_entity_poly.pdbx_seq_one_letter_code
_entity_poly.pdbx_strand_id
1 'polypeptide(L)'
;MHSSFTRIQNVFGFFTTVACVLAGFIAATDLIAARHPSGTLIPTNIQVVKGRPHYYSSKKEEYAIIKFSLDADLSTLFTWNTKQLFVYVTADWPAAEGQNVTNSAVIWDSIITNPSADHLQNIGPIAMKKLKRSAEGKKIDPSRGLLKLKNQRPKYQITHPTGKIASAKDVTLKLHYNVQPWVGLLTWNMDKAFGWWHPMVKGVSAKFELPAIKTKDAKKPKKA
;
A
#
# COMPACT_ATOMS: atom_id res chain seq x y z
N MET A 1 12.62 28.10 47.31
CA MET A 1 11.89 28.09 46.02
C MET A 1 12.72 27.48 44.88
N HIS A 2 13.40 26.35 45.14
CA HIS A 2 14.03 25.49 44.11
C HIS A 2 13.97 24.05 44.63
N SER A 3 12.79 23.42 44.58
CA SER A 3 12.69 21.99 44.91
C SER A 3 13.29 21.17 43.78
N SER A 4 13.86 20.01 44.08
CA SER A 4 14.41 19.09 43.06
C SER A 4 13.38 18.78 41.97
N PHE A 5 12.09 18.72 42.33
CA PHE A 5 10.99 18.54 41.41
C PHE A 5 10.85 19.68 40.39
N THR A 6 10.92 20.94 40.83
CA THR A 6 10.88 22.10 39.91
C THR A 6 12.06 22.12 38.93
N ARG A 7 13.25 21.66 39.36
CA ARG A 7 14.42 21.55 38.48
C ARG A 7 14.24 20.46 37.43
N ILE A 8 13.72 19.29 37.80
CA ILE A 8 13.42 18.20 36.87
C ILE A 8 12.38 18.65 35.84
N GLN A 9 11.31 19.30 36.28
CA GLN A 9 10.27 19.82 35.38
C GLN A 9 10.85 20.80 34.37
N ASN A 10 11.73 21.72 34.79
CA ASN A 10 12.35 22.68 33.88
C ASN A 10 13.31 22.01 32.88
N VAL A 11 14.10 21.03 33.32
CA VAL A 11 15.00 20.27 32.43
C VAL A 11 14.21 19.45 31.43
N PHE A 12 13.15 18.77 31.86
CA PHE A 12 12.27 17.99 30.98
C PHE A 12 11.52 18.89 29.99
N GLY A 13 11.03 20.04 30.45
CA GLY A 13 10.40 21.06 29.61
C GLY A 13 11.36 21.57 28.54
N PHE A 14 12.57 21.96 28.94
CA PHE A 14 13.61 22.39 28.01
C PHE A 14 13.96 21.30 26.99
N PHE A 15 14.24 20.07 27.45
CA PHE A 15 14.51 18.93 26.57
C PHE A 15 13.38 18.69 25.55
N THR A 16 12.13 18.71 26.01
CA THR A 16 10.97 18.50 25.14
C THR A 16 10.83 19.62 24.12
N THR A 17 11.04 20.88 24.51
CA THR A 17 11.00 22.00 23.56
C THR A 17 12.07 21.88 22.48
N VAL A 18 13.32 21.54 22.85
CA VAL A 18 14.41 21.31 21.88
C VAL A 18 14.09 20.12 20.97
N ALA A 19 13.56 19.02 21.53
CA ALA A 19 13.17 17.85 20.75
C ALA A 19 12.03 18.18 19.76
N CYS A 20 11.01 18.93 20.17
CA CYS A 20 9.91 19.37 19.31
C CYS A 20 10.38 20.31 18.19
N VAL A 21 11.30 21.24 18.49
CA VAL A 21 11.88 22.13 17.48
C VAL A 21 12.70 21.34 16.46
N LEU A 22 13.55 20.42 16.91
CA LEU A 22 14.31 19.53 16.02
C LEU A 22 13.39 18.66 15.16
N ALA A 23 12.35 18.09 15.77
CA ALA A 23 11.31 17.32 15.09
C ALA A 23 10.61 18.17 14.01
N GLY A 24 10.29 19.43 14.29
CA GLY A 24 9.76 20.38 13.32
C GLY A 24 10.70 20.62 12.14
N PHE A 25 12.00 20.78 12.38
CA PHE A 25 13.00 20.90 11.31
C PHE A 25 13.11 19.63 10.46
N ILE A 26 13.09 18.44 11.08
CA ILE A 26 13.11 17.17 10.34
C ILE A 26 11.87 17.04 9.45
N ALA A 27 10.69 17.37 9.98
CA ALA A 27 9.45 17.37 9.20
C ALA A 27 9.46 18.40 8.07
N ALA A 28 9.99 19.60 8.30
CA ALA A 28 10.08 20.65 7.28
C ALA A 28 11.08 20.30 6.17
N THR A 29 12.23 19.72 6.53
CA THR A 29 13.24 19.31 5.52
C THR A 29 12.73 18.20 4.61
N ASP A 30 11.85 17.32 5.07
CA ASP A 30 11.26 16.25 4.24
C ASP A 30 10.38 16.80 3.10
N LEU A 31 9.81 18.01 3.25
CA LEU A 31 9.09 18.72 2.18
C LEU A 31 9.99 19.06 0.98
N ILE A 32 11.31 19.13 1.22
CA ILE A 32 12.31 19.48 0.20
C ILE A 32 12.73 18.26 -0.63
N ALA A 33 12.50 17.05 -0.11
CA ALA A 33 12.88 15.83 -0.82
C ALA A 33 12.02 15.62 -2.07
N ALA A 34 12.66 15.42 -3.22
CA ALA A 34 11.99 15.16 -4.49
C ALA A 34 11.31 13.78 -4.47
N ARG A 35 10.04 13.74 -4.90
CA ARG A 35 9.21 12.51 -4.92
C ARG A 35 8.58 12.36 -6.30
N HIS A 36 8.91 11.27 -6.97
CA HIS A 36 8.42 10.97 -8.32
C HIS A 36 8.07 9.47 -8.41
N PRO A 37 6.99 9.03 -7.76
CA PRO A 37 6.60 7.62 -7.80
C PRO A 37 6.04 7.25 -9.18
N SER A 38 6.36 6.04 -9.64
CA SER A 38 5.77 5.47 -10.85
C SER A 38 5.34 4.04 -10.62
N GLY A 39 4.34 3.59 -11.37
CA GLY A 39 3.95 2.19 -11.35
C GLY A 39 3.13 1.80 -12.55
N THR A 40 3.14 0.51 -12.87
CA THR A 40 2.33 -0.08 -13.93
C THR A 40 1.63 -1.32 -13.37
N LEU A 41 0.33 -1.40 -13.63
CA LEU A 41 -0.55 -2.46 -13.15
C LEU A 41 -1.18 -3.19 -14.31
N ILE A 42 -0.97 -4.51 -14.38
CA ILE A 42 -1.50 -5.36 -15.44
C ILE A 42 -2.32 -6.49 -14.82
N PRO A 43 -3.65 -6.55 -15.02
CA PRO A 43 -4.44 -7.70 -14.62
C PRO A 43 -4.07 -8.92 -15.48
N THR A 44 -3.80 -10.08 -14.86
CA THR A 44 -3.33 -11.28 -15.57
C THR A 44 -4.37 -12.38 -15.63
N ASN A 45 -5.08 -12.63 -14.54
CA ASN A 45 -6.06 -13.71 -14.45
C ASN A 45 -7.22 -13.30 -13.55
N ILE A 46 -8.40 -13.22 -14.14
CA ILE A 46 -9.61 -12.74 -13.49
C ILE A 46 -10.59 -13.92 -13.43
N GLN A 47 -11.09 -14.23 -12.23
CA GLN A 47 -12.03 -15.32 -12.00
C GLN A 47 -13.13 -14.87 -11.06
N VAL A 48 -14.36 -15.29 -11.36
CA VAL A 48 -15.50 -15.11 -10.46
C VAL A 48 -16.00 -16.49 -10.03
N VAL A 49 -16.12 -16.69 -8.73
CA VAL A 49 -16.56 -17.95 -8.13
C VAL A 49 -17.74 -17.67 -7.21
N LYS A 50 -18.72 -18.56 -7.22
CA LYS A 50 -19.85 -18.53 -6.28
C LYS A 50 -19.58 -19.50 -5.14
N GLY A 51 -19.56 -19.01 -3.91
CA GLY A 51 -19.23 -19.83 -2.74
C GLY A 51 -19.51 -19.14 -1.43
N ARG A 52 -18.91 -19.64 -0.34
CA ARG A 52 -18.92 -18.98 0.97
C ARG A 52 -17.56 -18.28 1.15
N PRO A 53 -17.47 -16.95 1.00
CA PRO A 53 -16.21 -16.24 1.14
C PRO A 53 -15.70 -16.23 2.59
N HIS A 54 -16.61 -16.17 3.56
CA HIS A 54 -16.31 -16.28 4.99
C HIS A 54 -16.92 -17.55 5.58
N TYR A 55 -16.14 -18.29 6.37
CA TYR A 55 -16.57 -19.56 6.98
C TYR A 55 -17.86 -19.41 7.80
N TYR A 56 -18.04 -18.27 8.47
CA TYR A 56 -19.17 -17.99 9.34
C TYR A 56 -20.43 -17.48 8.61
N SER A 57 -20.38 -17.18 7.31
CA SER A 57 -21.55 -16.74 6.56
C SER A 57 -22.31 -17.94 5.98
N SER A 58 -23.61 -18.03 6.29
CA SER A 58 -24.49 -19.05 5.71
C SER A 58 -24.82 -18.76 4.23
N LYS A 59 -24.72 -17.50 3.81
CA LYS A 59 -25.07 -17.02 2.47
C LYS A 59 -24.00 -17.38 1.44
N LYS A 60 -24.45 -17.89 0.29
CA LYS A 60 -23.57 -18.12 -0.88
C LYS A 60 -23.52 -16.85 -1.71
N GLU A 61 -22.35 -16.27 -1.83
CA GLU A 61 -22.09 -15.01 -2.51
C GLU A 61 -21.10 -15.23 -3.66
N GLU A 62 -21.14 -14.32 -4.62
CA GLU A 62 -20.18 -14.25 -5.70
C GLU A 62 -18.97 -13.43 -5.24
N TYR A 63 -17.77 -13.98 -5.41
CA TYR A 63 -16.54 -13.26 -5.15
C TYR A 63 -15.59 -13.35 -6.33
N ALA A 64 -14.87 -12.25 -6.56
CA ALA A 64 -13.87 -12.15 -7.60
C ALA A 64 -12.46 -12.39 -7.04
N ILE A 65 -11.67 -13.18 -7.75
CA ILE A 65 -10.24 -13.38 -7.55
C ILE A 65 -9.54 -12.75 -8.75
N ILE A 66 -8.82 -11.65 -8.50
CA ILE A 66 -8.09 -10.93 -9.53
C ILE A 66 -6.59 -11.08 -9.26
N LYS A 67 -5.89 -11.80 -10.14
CA LYS A 67 -4.43 -11.82 -10.16
C LYS A 67 -3.92 -10.69 -11.04
N PHE A 68 -2.79 -10.12 -10.65
CA PHE A 68 -2.19 -9.00 -11.35
C PHE A 68 -0.67 -9.09 -11.32
N SER A 69 -0.02 -8.38 -12.24
CA SER A 69 1.39 -8.07 -12.20
C SER A 69 1.55 -6.58 -11.89
N LEU A 70 2.49 -6.26 -11.01
CA LEU A 70 2.79 -4.90 -10.56
C LEU A 70 4.28 -4.66 -10.80
N ASP A 71 4.61 -3.62 -11.55
CA ASP A 71 5.96 -3.06 -11.62
C ASP A 71 5.89 -1.61 -11.15
N ALA A 72 6.36 -1.33 -9.94
CA ALA A 72 6.33 0.00 -9.35
C ALA A 72 7.70 0.44 -8.85
N ASP A 73 8.04 1.68 -9.16
CA ASP A 73 9.19 2.38 -8.61
C ASP A 73 8.70 3.41 -7.58
N LEU A 74 8.81 3.03 -6.32
CA LEU A 74 8.49 3.85 -5.15
C LEU A 74 9.76 4.22 -4.37
N SER A 75 10.95 4.01 -4.96
CA SER A 75 12.23 4.26 -4.30
C SER A 75 12.38 5.73 -3.87
N THR A 76 11.88 6.66 -4.68
CA THR A 76 11.90 8.11 -4.41
C THR A 76 11.05 8.53 -3.22
N LEU A 77 10.13 7.67 -2.74
CA LEU A 77 9.33 7.93 -1.53
C LEU A 77 10.11 7.61 -0.24
N PHE A 78 11.24 6.93 -0.35
CA PHE A 78 12.11 6.64 0.78
C PHE A 78 13.13 7.76 0.97
N THR A 79 12.82 8.65 1.91
CA THR A 79 13.73 9.72 2.36
C THR A 79 14.33 9.33 3.71
N TRP A 80 15.21 10.19 4.26
CA TRP A 80 15.73 10.02 5.62
C TRP A 80 14.61 10.02 6.69
N ASN A 81 13.48 10.68 6.42
CA ASN A 81 12.35 10.77 7.34
C ASN A 81 11.32 9.64 7.15
N THR A 82 11.39 8.85 6.08
CA THR A 82 10.42 7.77 5.85
C THR A 82 10.67 6.59 6.80
N LYS A 83 9.67 6.26 7.64
CA LYS A 83 9.70 5.08 8.51
C LYS A 83 9.23 3.85 7.76
N GLN A 84 8.05 3.95 7.16
CA GLN A 84 7.43 2.84 6.44
C GLN A 84 6.53 3.37 5.32
N LEU A 85 6.42 2.58 4.26
CA LEU A 85 5.56 2.80 3.12
C LEU A 85 4.50 1.71 3.08
N PHE A 86 3.24 2.09 3.19
CA PHE A 86 2.10 1.18 3.03
C PHE A 86 1.62 1.27 1.58
N VAL A 87 1.78 0.19 0.82
CA VAL A 87 1.39 0.11 -0.59
C VAL A 87 0.22 -0.83 -0.70
N TYR A 88 -0.83 -0.45 -1.43
CA TYR A 88 -1.99 -1.30 -1.62
C TYR A 88 -2.59 -1.11 -3.01
N VAL A 89 -3.24 -2.16 -3.50
CA VAL A 89 -3.92 -2.17 -4.79
C VAL A 89 -5.41 -2.29 -4.52
N THR A 90 -6.17 -1.37 -5.08
CA THR A 90 -7.64 -1.43 -5.08
C THR A 90 -8.14 -1.91 -6.43
N ALA A 91 -9.29 -2.55 -6.42
CA ALA A 91 -10.13 -2.76 -7.58
C ALA A 91 -11.33 -1.82 -7.46
N ASP A 92 -11.50 -0.98 -8.48
CA ASP A 92 -12.58 -0.01 -8.59
C ASP A 92 -13.52 -0.45 -9.71
N TRP A 93 -14.83 -0.44 -9.42
CA TRP A 93 -15.87 -0.72 -10.42
C TRP A 93 -17.05 0.24 -10.24
N PRO A 94 -17.74 0.62 -11.34
CA PRO A 94 -18.92 1.48 -11.24
C PRO A 94 -20.06 0.78 -10.49
N ALA A 95 -20.88 1.54 -9.77
CA ALA A 95 -22.15 1.04 -9.26
C ALA A 95 -23.13 0.73 -10.42
N ALA A 96 -24.24 0.08 -10.06
CA ALA A 96 -25.30 -0.23 -11.03
C ALA A 96 -25.82 1.02 -11.75
N GLU A 97 -26.36 0.82 -12.96
CA GLU A 97 -26.90 1.90 -13.79
C GLU A 97 -27.86 2.80 -12.99
N GLY A 98 -27.58 4.10 -12.99
CA GLY A 98 -28.33 5.11 -12.23
C GLY A 98 -27.71 5.54 -10.89
N GLN A 99 -26.60 4.93 -10.45
CA GLN A 99 -25.85 5.37 -9.28
C GLN A 99 -24.48 5.95 -9.68
N ASN A 100 -24.23 7.21 -9.34
CA ASN A 100 -22.95 7.91 -9.62
C ASN A 100 -21.83 7.54 -8.63
N VAL A 101 -21.93 6.39 -7.94
CA VAL A 101 -20.98 5.97 -6.92
C VAL A 101 -20.04 4.92 -7.51
N THR A 102 -18.73 5.07 -7.28
CA THR A 102 -17.75 4.02 -7.60
C THR A 102 -17.51 3.17 -6.37
N ASN A 103 -17.59 1.85 -6.54
CA ASN A 103 -17.22 0.90 -5.50
C ASN A 103 -15.71 0.64 -5.59
N SER A 104 -15.04 0.62 -4.44
CA SER A 104 -13.60 0.37 -4.34
C SER A 104 -13.34 -0.66 -3.26
N ALA A 105 -12.52 -1.67 -3.57
CA ALA A 105 -12.10 -2.68 -2.60
C ALA A 105 -10.60 -2.99 -2.72
N VAL A 106 -9.93 -3.12 -1.58
CA VAL A 106 -8.51 -3.50 -1.52
C VAL A 106 -8.37 -4.99 -1.81
N ILE A 107 -7.51 -5.35 -2.76
CA ILE A 107 -7.22 -6.76 -3.10
C ILE A 107 -5.85 -7.24 -2.60
N TRP A 108 -4.93 -6.31 -2.38
CA TRP A 108 -3.57 -6.61 -1.96
C TRP A 108 -2.97 -5.40 -1.26
N ASP A 109 -2.12 -5.66 -0.28
CA ASP A 109 -1.37 -4.67 0.48
C ASP A 109 0.05 -5.21 0.76
N SER A 110 0.99 -4.31 1.00
CA SER A 110 2.31 -4.64 1.52
C SER A 110 2.89 -3.45 2.26
N ILE A 111 3.62 -3.76 3.33
CA ILE A 111 4.35 -2.77 4.13
C ILE A 111 5.82 -2.90 3.77
N ILE A 112 6.40 -1.82 3.26
CA ILE A 112 7.83 -1.72 2.98
C ILE A 112 8.44 -0.80 4.05
N THR A 113 9.23 -1.37 4.94
CA THR A 113 9.91 -0.66 6.03
C THR A 113 11.25 -0.10 5.57
N ASN A 114 11.65 1.04 6.15
CA ASN A 114 13.02 1.53 6.01
C ASN A 114 13.99 0.53 6.67
N PRO A 115 15.19 0.25 6.11
CA PRO A 115 16.19 -0.63 6.75
C PRO A 115 16.47 -0.33 8.23
N SER A 116 16.43 0.94 8.65
CA SER A 116 16.61 1.33 10.05
C SER A 116 15.39 1.04 10.95
N ALA A 117 14.20 0.98 10.34
CA ALA A 117 12.94 0.63 10.99
C ALA A 117 12.62 -0.87 10.92
N ASP A 118 13.33 -1.59 10.05
CA ASP A 118 13.15 -3.01 9.81
C ASP A 118 13.63 -3.77 11.05
N HIS A 119 12.74 -3.88 12.05
CA HIS A 119 12.93 -4.78 13.18
C HIS A 119 12.85 -6.19 12.61
N LEU A 120 13.99 -6.62 12.10
CA LEU A 120 14.25 -7.97 11.65
C LEU A 120 13.78 -8.91 12.74
N GLN A 121 12.67 -9.58 12.45
CA GLN A 121 12.12 -10.66 13.25
C GLN A 121 13.25 -11.69 13.44
N ASN A 122 13.69 -11.85 14.71
CA ASN A 122 14.64 -12.85 15.17
C ASN A 122 16.03 -12.87 14.50
N ILE A 123 16.77 -11.76 14.55
CA ILE A 123 18.21 -11.81 14.28
C ILE A 123 18.99 -11.82 15.59
N GLY A 124 19.80 -12.86 15.78
CA GLY A 124 20.68 -13.01 16.93
C GLY A 124 21.64 -11.81 17.11
N PRO A 125 22.15 -11.56 18.33
CA PRO A 125 22.86 -10.34 18.70
C PRO A 125 24.09 -10.02 17.82
N ILE A 126 24.75 -11.05 17.28
CA ILE A 126 25.92 -10.92 16.39
C ILE A 126 25.53 -10.37 15.02
N ALA A 127 24.45 -10.88 14.43
CA ALA A 127 23.99 -10.43 13.14
C ALA A 127 23.35 -9.03 13.25
N MET A 128 22.69 -8.71 14.37
CA MET A 128 22.24 -7.35 14.68
C MET A 128 23.42 -6.35 14.77
N LYS A 129 24.53 -6.72 15.44
CA LYS A 129 25.73 -5.87 15.52
C LYS A 129 26.37 -5.66 14.14
N LYS A 130 26.43 -6.70 13.30
CA LYS A 130 26.93 -6.60 11.91
C LYS A 130 26.01 -5.75 11.04
N LEU A 131 24.70 -5.87 11.18
CA LEU A 131 23.72 -5.07 10.42
C LEU A 131 23.76 -3.60 10.83
N LYS A 132 23.80 -3.29 12.13
CA LYS A 132 23.97 -1.91 12.62
C LYS A 132 25.26 -1.27 12.07
N ARG A 133 26.39 -1.96 12.18
CA ARG A 133 27.68 -1.50 11.63
C ARG A 133 27.70 -1.41 10.09
N SER A 134 26.89 -2.23 9.42
CA SER A 134 26.74 -2.21 7.95
C SER A 134 25.77 -1.13 7.48
N ALA A 135 24.81 -0.73 8.31
CA ALA A 135 23.81 0.30 8.03
C ALA A 135 24.30 1.71 8.40
N GLU A 136 25.25 1.83 9.33
CA GLU A 136 25.94 3.09 9.63
C GLU A 136 26.54 3.68 8.34
N GLY A 137 26.02 4.84 7.93
CA GLY A 137 26.50 5.59 6.77
C GLY A 137 26.00 5.13 5.40
N LYS A 138 25.22 4.04 5.30
CA LYS A 138 24.59 3.65 4.02
C LYS A 138 23.29 4.44 3.82
N LYS A 139 23.19 5.12 2.68
CA LYS A 139 21.92 5.65 2.17
C LYS A 139 20.96 4.46 1.95
N ILE A 140 19.66 4.70 2.09
CA ILE A 140 18.62 3.69 1.88
C ILE A 140 18.91 2.95 0.57
N ASP A 141 18.92 1.62 0.60
CA ASP A 141 19.20 0.80 -0.57
C ASP A 141 18.36 1.28 -1.77
N PRO A 142 18.97 1.70 -2.89
CA PRO A 142 18.25 2.23 -4.04
C PRO A 142 17.25 1.24 -4.64
N SER A 143 17.45 -0.06 -4.41
CA SER A 143 16.51 -1.09 -4.86
C SER A 143 15.26 -1.19 -3.98
N ARG A 144 15.26 -0.57 -2.80
CA ARG A 144 14.12 -0.61 -1.87
C ARG A 144 13.04 0.36 -2.36
N GLY A 145 11.81 -0.14 -2.41
CA GLY A 145 10.70 0.57 -3.06
C GLY A 145 10.49 0.16 -4.52
N LEU A 146 11.39 -0.63 -5.13
CA LEU A 146 11.12 -1.30 -6.39
C LEU A 146 10.28 -2.56 -6.13
N LEU A 147 9.02 -2.56 -6.59
CA LEU A 147 8.11 -3.70 -6.49
C LEU A 147 7.96 -4.34 -7.86
N LYS A 148 8.47 -5.57 -8.02
CA LYS A 148 8.30 -6.39 -9.23
C LYS A 148 7.56 -7.66 -8.91
N LEU A 149 6.24 -7.61 -8.97
CA LEU A 149 5.35 -8.73 -8.71
C LEU A 149 4.82 -9.27 -10.03
N LYS A 150 4.99 -10.58 -10.27
CA LYS A 150 4.47 -11.26 -11.46
C LYS A 150 3.36 -12.22 -11.05
N ASN A 151 2.19 -12.09 -11.66
CA ASN A 151 1.04 -12.98 -11.41
C ASN A 151 0.72 -13.14 -9.92
N GLN A 152 0.80 -12.04 -9.18
CA GLN A 152 0.54 -11.97 -7.75
C GLN A 152 -0.89 -12.40 -7.45
N ARG A 153 -1.04 -13.29 -6.47
CA ARG A 153 -2.35 -13.67 -5.96
C ARG A 153 -2.87 -12.55 -5.05
N PRO A 154 -4.16 -12.20 -5.14
CA PRO A 154 -4.75 -11.23 -4.23
C PRO A 154 -4.76 -11.83 -2.82
N LYS A 155 -4.56 -10.97 -1.81
CA LYS A 155 -4.73 -11.33 -0.40
C LYS A 155 -6.21 -11.38 -0.02
N TYR A 156 -6.98 -10.44 -0.56
CA TYR A 156 -8.40 -10.29 -0.28
C TYR A 156 -9.23 -10.56 -1.52
N GLN A 157 -10.35 -11.24 -1.32
CA GLN A 157 -11.34 -11.50 -2.36
C GLN A 157 -12.36 -10.37 -2.34
N ILE A 158 -12.86 -9.98 -3.51
CA ILE A 158 -13.85 -8.91 -3.60
C ILE A 158 -15.24 -9.53 -3.63
N THR A 159 -16.14 -9.05 -2.77
CA THR A 159 -17.58 -9.30 -2.85
C THR A 159 -18.32 -7.98 -3.06
N HIS A 160 -19.53 -8.06 -3.58
CA HIS A 160 -20.42 -6.91 -3.67
C HIS A 160 -21.54 -7.02 -2.60
N PRO A 161 -22.01 -5.92 -1.99
CA PRO A 161 -23.08 -5.96 -0.99
C PRO A 161 -24.38 -6.64 -1.46
N THR A 162 -24.67 -6.63 -2.76
CA THR A 162 -25.83 -7.35 -3.33
C THR A 162 -25.62 -8.86 -3.45
N GLY A 163 -24.42 -9.36 -3.16
CA GLY A 163 -24.01 -10.76 -3.32
C GLY A 163 -23.72 -11.19 -4.76
N LYS A 164 -23.81 -10.27 -5.73
CA LYS A 164 -23.51 -10.52 -7.15
C LYS A 164 -22.44 -9.56 -7.65
N ILE A 165 -21.41 -10.10 -8.31
CA ILE A 165 -20.29 -9.33 -8.86
C ILE A 165 -19.90 -9.80 -10.27
N ALA A 166 -20.47 -10.92 -10.74
CA ALA A 166 -20.23 -11.39 -12.10
C ALA A 166 -20.65 -10.35 -13.15
N SER A 167 -19.90 -10.28 -14.25
CA SER A 167 -20.19 -9.38 -15.38
C SER A 167 -20.14 -7.88 -15.04
N ALA A 168 -19.48 -7.48 -13.95
CA ALA A 168 -19.19 -6.07 -13.71
C ALA A 168 -18.29 -5.53 -14.83
N LYS A 169 -18.72 -4.44 -15.47
CA LYS A 169 -18.00 -3.74 -16.53
C LYS A 169 -17.08 -2.67 -15.96
N ASP A 170 -16.11 -2.24 -16.74
CA ASP A 170 -15.22 -1.12 -16.42
C ASP A 170 -14.47 -1.25 -15.08
N VAL A 171 -14.08 -2.47 -14.70
CA VAL A 171 -13.24 -2.68 -13.53
C VAL A 171 -11.83 -2.20 -13.82
N THR A 172 -11.26 -1.44 -12.89
CA THR A 172 -9.88 -0.93 -12.97
C THR A 172 -9.13 -1.27 -11.69
N LEU A 173 -7.83 -1.56 -11.81
CA LEU A 173 -6.94 -1.68 -10.66
C LEU A 173 -6.20 -0.35 -10.48
N LYS A 174 -6.11 0.13 -9.24
CA LYS A 174 -5.36 1.33 -8.89
C LYS A 174 -4.31 1.02 -7.84
N LEU A 175 -3.12 1.56 -8.04
CA LEU A 175 -2.02 1.51 -7.10
C LEU A 175 -2.11 2.71 -6.16
N HIS A 176 -2.11 2.42 -4.87
CA HIS A 176 -2.08 3.42 -3.83
C HIS A 176 -0.89 3.21 -2.92
N TYR A 177 -0.40 4.31 -2.38
CA TYR A 177 0.64 4.30 -1.37
C TYR A 177 0.33 5.32 -0.29
N ASN A 178 0.89 5.05 0.88
CA ASN A 178 0.84 5.90 2.03
C ASN A 178 2.20 5.89 2.72
N VAL A 179 2.85 7.04 2.75
CA VAL A 179 4.15 7.28 3.38
C VAL A 179 3.92 7.70 4.82
N GLN A 180 4.45 6.89 5.73
CA GLN A 180 4.49 7.24 7.15
C GLN A 180 5.89 7.73 7.51
N PRO A 181 6.04 9.01 7.91
CA PRO A 181 7.32 9.51 8.38
C PRO A 181 7.62 9.07 9.81
N TRP A 182 8.87 9.23 10.24
CA TRP A 182 9.25 9.17 11.65
C TRP A 182 8.65 10.33 12.43
N VAL A 183 8.68 11.52 11.83
CA VAL A 183 8.12 12.75 12.39
C VAL A 183 7.46 13.55 11.28
N GLY A 184 6.23 13.99 11.49
CA GLY A 184 5.51 14.86 10.56
C GLY A 184 4.19 14.28 10.08
N LEU A 185 3.68 14.85 8.99
CA LEU A 185 2.39 14.47 8.42
C LEU A 185 2.52 13.24 7.54
N LEU A 186 1.53 12.36 7.67
CA LEU A 186 1.35 11.23 6.78
C LEU A 186 0.93 11.74 5.38
N THR A 187 1.56 11.22 4.33
CA THR A 187 1.30 11.65 2.94
C THR A 187 0.92 10.46 2.08
N TRP A 188 -0.05 10.62 1.20
CA TRP A 188 -0.58 9.54 0.35
C TRP A 188 -0.55 9.95 -1.13
N ASN A 189 -1.24 9.20 -1.98
CA ASN A 189 -1.46 9.54 -3.39
C ASN A 189 -1.87 11.01 -3.53
N MET A 190 -1.04 11.78 -4.23
CA MET A 190 -1.34 13.16 -4.57
C MET A 190 -1.92 13.22 -5.97
N ASP A 191 -3.05 13.90 -6.13
CA ASP A 191 -3.68 14.12 -7.44
C ASP A 191 -2.99 15.26 -8.22
N LYS A 192 -2.37 16.19 -7.50
CA LYS A 192 -1.68 17.35 -8.06
C LYS A 192 -0.25 17.41 -7.53
N ALA A 193 0.65 17.93 -8.36
CA ALA A 193 2.01 18.19 -7.93
C ALA A 193 2.03 19.29 -6.85
N PHE A 194 2.88 19.12 -5.84
CA PHE A 194 3.10 20.08 -4.77
C PHE A 194 4.61 20.27 -4.59
N GLY A 195 5.13 21.41 -5.05
CA GLY A 195 6.58 21.66 -5.04
C GLY A 195 7.34 20.58 -5.81
N TRP A 196 8.23 19.87 -5.12
CA TRP A 196 9.01 18.76 -5.70
C TRP A 196 8.31 17.40 -5.62
N TRP A 197 7.07 17.35 -5.14
CA TRP A 197 6.29 16.12 -5.06
C TRP A 197 5.37 16.00 -6.26
N HIS A 198 5.59 14.98 -7.06
CA HIS A 198 4.83 14.73 -8.28
C HIS A 198 3.80 13.62 -8.06
N PRO A 199 2.65 13.69 -8.75
CA PRO A 199 1.65 12.64 -8.69
C PRO A 199 2.19 11.33 -9.29
N MET A 200 1.61 10.20 -8.87
CA MET A 200 2.02 8.89 -9.36
C MET A 200 1.73 8.73 -10.85
N VAL A 201 2.75 8.37 -11.62
CA VAL A 201 2.63 8.13 -13.06
C VAL A 201 2.22 6.69 -13.33
N LYS A 202 1.21 6.48 -14.18
CA LYS A 202 0.71 5.16 -14.68
C LYS A 202 0.13 4.19 -13.64
N GLY A 203 -0.20 4.67 -12.44
CA GLY A 203 -0.73 3.83 -11.35
C GLY A 203 -2.13 3.22 -11.54
N VAL A 204 -2.71 3.26 -12.74
CA VAL A 204 -4.06 2.73 -13.03
C VAL A 204 -3.99 1.75 -14.19
N SER A 205 -4.63 0.58 -14.05
CA SER A 205 -4.67 -0.44 -15.11
C SER A 205 -5.67 -0.08 -16.21
N ALA A 206 -5.55 -0.76 -17.35
CA ALA A 206 -6.62 -0.77 -18.35
C ALA A 206 -7.93 -1.28 -17.74
N LYS A 207 -9.06 -0.79 -18.25
CA LYS A 207 -10.40 -1.28 -17.90
C LYS A 207 -10.56 -2.72 -18.38
N PHE A 208 -11.18 -3.57 -17.57
CA PHE A 208 -11.53 -4.93 -17.92
C PHE A 208 -12.89 -5.31 -17.33
N GLU A 209 -13.46 -6.40 -17.83
CA GLU A 209 -14.73 -6.92 -17.37
C GLU A 209 -14.52 -8.17 -16.50
N LEU A 210 -15.34 -8.33 -15.47
CA LEU A 210 -15.35 -9.56 -14.70
C LEU A 210 -16.08 -10.65 -15.49
N PRO A 211 -15.50 -11.87 -15.61
CA PRO A 211 -16.13 -12.94 -16.35
C PRO A 211 -17.43 -13.38 -15.68
N ALA A 212 -18.35 -13.91 -16.50
CA ALA A 212 -19.52 -14.60 -15.99
C ALA A 212 -19.12 -15.80 -15.14
N ILE A 213 -19.98 -16.17 -14.19
CA ILE A 213 -19.78 -17.40 -13.39
C ILE A 213 -19.76 -18.58 -14.34
N LYS A 214 -18.71 -19.39 -14.23
CA LYS A 214 -18.68 -20.71 -14.87
C LYS A 214 -19.75 -21.58 -14.20
N THR A 215 -20.96 -21.58 -14.77
CA THR A 215 -21.96 -22.59 -14.46
C THR A 215 -21.40 -23.95 -14.91
N LYS A 216 -21.50 -24.95 -14.04
CA LYS A 216 -21.07 -26.34 -14.36
C LYS A 216 -21.80 -26.93 -15.58
N ASP A 217 -22.84 -26.24 -16.08
CA ASP A 217 -23.71 -26.68 -17.18
C ASP A 217 -23.25 -26.25 -18.59
N ALA A 218 -22.15 -25.50 -18.72
CA ALA A 218 -21.52 -25.28 -20.02
C ALA A 218 -20.86 -26.58 -20.50
N LYS A 219 -21.68 -27.45 -21.12
CA LYS A 219 -21.31 -28.73 -21.75
C LYS A 219 -19.95 -28.62 -22.42
N LYS A 220 -18.98 -29.44 -21.96
CA LYS A 220 -17.79 -29.77 -22.76
C LYS A 220 -18.27 -30.21 -24.15
N PRO A 221 -17.78 -29.64 -25.26
CA PRO A 221 -18.02 -30.23 -26.55
C PRO A 221 -17.45 -31.65 -26.50
N LYS A 222 -18.32 -32.65 -26.69
CA LYS A 222 -17.88 -34.03 -26.90
C LYS A 222 -16.97 -33.98 -28.13
N LYS A 223 -15.70 -34.34 -27.96
CA LYS A 223 -14.85 -34.68 -29.10
C LYS A 223 -15.53 -35.85 -29.80
N ALA A 224 -15.99 -35.60 -31.02
CA ALA A 224 -16.36 -36.65 -31.97
C ALA A 224 -15.10 -37.39 -32.42
#